data_AF-A0A640WEJ6-F1
#
_entry.id   AF-A0A640WEJ6-F1
#
_cell.length_a   1.000
_cell.length_b   1.000
_cell.length_c   1.000
_cell.angle_alpha   90.00
_cell.angle_beta   90.00
_cell.angle_gamma   90.00
#
_symmetry.space_group_name_H-M   'P 1'
#
loop_
_entity.id
_entity.type
_entity.pdbx_description
1 polymer ?
#
loop_
_entity_poly.entity_id
_entity_poly.type
_entity_poly.pdbx_seq_one_letter_code
_entity_poly.pdbx_strand_id
1 'polypeptide(L)'
;MAPAIPQTFSTFNIPPTRRHVETIDFLLARPSLELLPEALRPSARGFLFYLATLPTSAPHECPACASRSIALATPAGTHGLRRDGYYCRDCNKRFNVLSGTPLRLLRSEEKWKPWMSYRFQGFSQELIATFLGISNKASMTWSRAFMEAMADYDTELHRWWEDHQSTHISELTDEAEKALEECVARLTELSTLTDRHCPYCGSSSTQVLTSRRATEYQCHGCERRYNNLTETPLSHIQHMELWPEYLRLLVVGYHDTEIGERLGLSKSLTNLWRQRFLEFMQARWPLLVHWTLWQWSRRRASVPSGPRT
;
A
#
# COMPACT_ATOMS: atom_id res chain seq x y z
N MET A 1 1.58 26.28 14.98
CA MET A 1 2.96 25.73 14.94
C MET A 1 2.84 24.22 14.79
N ALA A 2 3.14 23.69 13.60
CA ALA A 2 3.13 22.26 13.34
C ALA A 2 4.31 21.58 14.08
N PRO A 3 4.12 20.42 14.73
CA PRO A 3 5.20 19.75 15.43
C PRO A 3 6.20 19.18 14.42
N ALA A 4 7.49 19.47 14.64
CA ALA A 4 8.60 18.96 13.86
C ALA A 4 8.70 17.43 13.95
N ILE A 5 8.87 16.78 12.82
CA ILE A 5 9.11 15.33 12.70
C ILE A 5 10.49 15.03 13.33
N PRO A 6 10.58 14.15 14.34
CA PRO A 6 11.87 13.81 14.96
C PRO A 6 12.79 13.11 13.97
N GLN A 7 13.94 13.73 13.69
CA GLN A 7 15.02 13.14 12.91
C GLN A 7 15.83 12.17 13.79
N THR A 8 15.44 10.90 13.82
CA THR A 8 16.31 9.82 14.29
C THR A 8 16.18 8.61 13.36
N PHE A 9 16.81 8.70 12.19
CA PHE A 9 17.02 7.56 11.31
C PHE A 9 18.28 6.80 11.75
N SER A 10 18.09 5.74 12.51
CA SER A 10 19.06 4.64 12.70
C SER A 10 18.21 3.44 13.13
N THR A 11 18.10 2.30 12.44
CA THR A 11 19.08 1.60 11.62
C THR A 11 18.31 0.78 10.57
N PHE A 12 18.22 1.29 9.34
CA PHE A 12 18.05 0.49 8.11
C PHE A 12 19.14 1.02 7.18
N ASN A 13 20.16 0.21 6.92
CA ASN A 13 21.25 0.58 6.02
C ASN A 13 20.77 0.46 4.56
N ILE A 14 19.91 1.39 4.16
CA ILE A 14 19.77 1.86 2.78
C ILE A 14 19.81 3.39 2.93
N PRO A 15 20.85 4.09 2.44
CA PRO A 15 20.94 5.54 2.59
C PRO A 15 19.65 6.20 2.10
N PRO A 16 19.10 7.20 2.81
CA PRO A 16 17.90 7.90 2.37
C PRO A 16 18.28 8.74 1.15
N THR A 17 18.20 8.14 -0.03
CA THR A 17 18.23 8.90 -1.27
C THR A 17 16.96 9.75 -1.32
N ARG A 18 17.00 10.93 -1.97
CA ARG A 18 15.86 11.83 -2.20
C ARG A 18 14.58 11.09 -2.65
N ARG A 19 14.77 10.00 -3.42
CA ARG A 19 13.72 9.08 -3.89
C ARG A 19 12.95 8.35 -2.77
N HIS A 20 13.56 8.06 -1.62
CA HIS A 20 12.87 7.40 -0.50
C HIS A 20 11.85 8.30 0.20
N VAL A 21 12.16 9.59 0.37
CA VAL A 21 11.22 10.55 0.98
C VAL A 21 10.04 10.77 0.02
N GLU A 22 10.32 10.95 -1.27
CA GLU A 22 9.30 11.05 -2.32
C GLU A 22 8.41 9.79 -2.38
N THR A 23 8.98 8.60 -2.13
CA THR A 23 8.20 7.35 -2.06
C THR A 23 7.26 7.33 -0.85
N ILE A 24 7.70 7.79 0.32
CA ILE A 24 6.86 7.82 1.52
C ILE A 24 5.72 8.82 1.35
N ASP A 25 6.01 10.04 0.90
CA ASP A 25 4.99 11.07 0.68
C ASP A 25 3.97 10.61 -0.37
N PHE A 26 4.42 9.92 -1.43
CA PHE A 26 3.54 9.30 -2.40
C PHE A 26 2.65 8.21 -1.81
N LEU A 27 3.20 7.33 -0.97
CA LEU A 27 2.41 6.29 -0.30
C LEU A 27 1.37 6.90 0.65
N LEU A 28 1.71 8.00 1.33
CA LEU A 28 0.83 8.73 2.25
C LEU A 28 -0.23 9.58 1.54
N ALA A 29 0.00 9.96 0.28
CA ALA A 29 -0.91 10.78 -0.49
C ALA A 29 -2.22 10.06 -0.91
N ARG A 30 -2.29 8.74 -0.73
CA ARG A 30 -3.45 7.94 -1.14
C ARG A 30 -4.52 7.83 -0.04
N PRO A 31 -5.81 7.85 -0.41
CA PRO A 31 -6.87 7.37 0.47
C PRO A 31 -6.58 5.95 1.00
N SER A 32 -6.90 5.74 2.28
CA SER A 32 -6.34 4.59 3.02
C SER A 32 -6.83 3.22 2.58
N LEU A 33 -7.92 3.16 1.81
CA LEU A 33 -8.65 1.93 1.52
C LEU A 33 -8.68 1.55 0.03
N GLU A 34 -7.96 2.28 -0.83
CA GLU A 34 -7.99 2.03 -2.28
C GLU A 34 -7.38 0.68 -2.72
N LEU A 35 -6.57 0.04 -1.88
CA LEU A 35 -6.11 -1.34 -2.15
C LEU A 35 -7.20 -2.38 -1.96
N LEU A 36 -8.25 -2.05 -1.22
CA LEU A 36 -9.35 -2.98 -0.97
C LEU A 36 -10.37 -2.87 -2.11
N PRO A 37 -11.01 -4.00 -2.48
CA PRO A 37 -12.16 -3.99 -3.37
C PRO A 37 -13.22 -3.01 -2.88
N GLU A 38 -13.87 -2.29 -3.79
CA GLU A 38 -14.91 -1.29 -3.45
C GLU A 38 -15.95 -1.85 -2.47
N ALA A 39 -16.37 -3.09 -2.68
CA ALA A 39 -17.35 -3.79 -1.84
C ALA A 39 -16.91 -3.89 -0.35
N LEU A 40 -15.61 -4.00 -0.07
CA LEU A 40 -15.08 -4.17 1.28
C LEU A 40 -14.70 -2.86 1.96
N ARG A 41 -14.62 -1.74 1.22
CA ARG A 41 -14.21 -0.44 1.78
C ARG A 41 -15.14 0.08 2.88
N PRO A 42 -16.48 -0.07 2.80
CA PRO A 42 -17.37 0.30 3.90
C PRO A 42 -17.09 -0.49 5.18
N SER A 43 -16.89 -1.81 5.05
CA SER A 43 -16.56 -2.67 6.19
C SER A 43 -15.21 -2.30 6.82
N ALA A 44 -14.18 -2.10 6.00
CA ALA A 44 -12.86 -1.67 6.47
C ALA A 44 -12.90 -0.30 7.17
N ARG A 45 -13.69 0.65 6.66
CA ARG A 45 -13.91 1.94 7.31
C ARG A 45 -14.61 1.78 8.66
N GLY A 46 -15.62 0.91 8.72
CA GLY A 46 -16.31 0.52 9.94
C GLY A 46 -15.35 -0.10 10.97
N PHE A 47 -14.49 -1.01 10.54
CA PHE A 47 -13.47 -1.61 11.40
C PHE A 47 -12.46 -0.59 11.94
N LEU A 48 -12.00 0.35 11.11
CA LEU A 48 -11.15 1.46 11.56
C LEU A 48 -11.87 2.35 12.59
N PHE A 49 -13.18 2.57 12.43
CA PHE A 49 -13.99 3.29 13.41
C PHE A 49 -14.13 2.51 14.70
N TYR A 50 -14.44 1.20 14.62
CA TYR A 50 -14.49 0.28 15.76
C TYR A 50 -13.20 0.33 16.58
N LEU A 51 -12.01 0.24 15.95
CA LEU A 51 -10.74 0.34 16.66
C LEU A 51 -10.52 1.69 17.36
N ALA A 52 -11.09 2.77 16.82
CA ALA A 52 -10.97 4.11 17.42
C ALA A 52 -11.97 4.34 18.56
N THR A 53 -13.18 3.78 18.48
CA THR A 53 -14.26 4.12 19.40
C THR A 53 -14.48 3.07 20.48
N LEU A 54 -14.21 1.79 20.21
CA LEU A 54 -14.39 0.71 21.20
C LEU A 54 -13.79 1.05 22.57
N PRO A 55 -12.54 1.56 22.68
CA PRO A 55 -11.92 1.73 24.00
C PRO A 55 -12.58 2.78 24.89
N THR A 56 -13.39 3.67 24.29
CA THR A 56 -14.16 4.72 24.98
C THR A 56 -15.65 4.44 25.01
N SER A 57 -16.10 3.32 24.44
CA SER A 57 -17.50 2.91 24.44
C SER A 57 -17.90 2.23 25.75
N ALA A 58 -19.21 2.16 25.99
CA ALA A 58 -19.78 1.40 27.11
C ALA A 58 -20.15 -0.02 26.64
N PRO A 59 -19.86 -1.07 27.43
CA PRO A 59 -20.26 -2.43 27.09
C PRO A 59 -21.78 -2.58 27.16
N HIS A 60 -22.35 -3.34 26.21
CA HIS A 60 -23.79 -3.61 26.16
C HIS A 60 -24.18 -4.92 26.87
N GLU A 61 -23.23 -5.83 27.06
CA GLU A 61 -23.43 -7.12 27.74
C GLU A 61 -22.17 -7.57 28.48
N CYS A 62 -22.35 -8.43 29.47
CA CYS A 62 -21.25 -9.02 30.23
C CYS A 62 -20.55 -10.10 29.38
N PRO A 63 -19.22 -10.03 29.17
CA PRO A 63 -18.49 -10.98 28.34
C PRO A 63 -18.43 -12.41 28.93
N ALA A 64 -18.86 -12.61 30.18
CA ALA A 64 -18.81 -13.90 30.85
C ALA A 64 -20.16 -14.64 30.91
N CYS A 65 -21.28 -13.93 30.83
CA CYS A 65 -22.62 -14.52 30.94
C CYS A 65 -23.68 -13.88 30.02
N ALA A 66 -23.30 -12.97 29.13
CA ALA A 66 -24.17 -12.23 28.22
C ALA A 66 -25.28 -11.37 28.89
N SER A 67 -25.26 -11.21 30.21
CA SER A 67 -26.23 -10.36 30.91
C SER A 67 -26.03 -8.89 30.55
N ARG A 68 -27.16 -8.18 30.33
CA ARG A 68 -27.20 -6.72 30.15
C ARG A 68 -27.28 -5.95 31.48
N SER A 69 -27.36 -6.65 32.61
CA SER A 69 -27.41 -6.06 33.95
C SER A 69 -26.01 -5.64 34.40
N ILE A 70 -25.55 -4.53 33.83
CA ILE A 70 -24.19 -3.99 34.02
C ILE A 70 -24.26 -2.68 34.80
N ALA A 71 -23.27 -2.46 35.66
CA ALA A 71 -23.09 -1.20 36.37
C ALA A 71 -21.64 -0.72 36.27
N LEU A 72 -21.46 0.60 36.20
CA LEU A 72 -20.16 1.24 36.30
C LEU A 72 -19.60 1.01 37.72
N ALA A 73 -18.46 0.32 37.81
CA ALA A 73 -17.78 0.04 39.06
C ALA A 73 -16.75 1.12 39.40
N THR A 74 -16.00 1.57 38.40
CA THR A 74 -14.87 2.48 38.59
C THR A 74 -14.66 3.30 37.32
N PRO A 75 -14.89 4.63 37.36
CA PRO A 75 -14.69 5.48 36.19
C PRO A 75 -13.22 5.54 35.75
N ALA A 76 -12.99 5.76 34.46
CA ALA A 76 -11.70 6.12 33.89
C ALA A 76 -11.09 7.33 34.64
N GLY A 77 -9.77 7.35 34.77
CA GLY A 77 -9.02 8.33 35.55
C GLY A 77 -8.87 7.96 37.04
N THR A 78 -9.77 7.13 37.59
CA THR A 78 -9.65 6.66 38.97
C THR A 78 -8.38 5.83 39.15
N HIS A 79 -7.51 6.21 40.08
CA HIS A 79 -6.21 5.54 40.32
C HIS A 79 -5.36 5.32 39.05
N GLY A 80 -5.47 6.21 38.05
CA GLY A 80 -4.73 6.09 36.79
C GLY A 80 -5.28 5.02 35.84
N LEU A 81 -6.48 4.49 36.08
CA LEU A 81 -7.17 3.62 35.14
C LEU A 81 -7.46 4.37 33.84
N ARG A 82 -7.17 3.73 32.71
CA ARG A 82 -7.37 4.34 31.39
C ARG A 82 -8.80 4.24 30.89
N ARG A 83 -9.59 3.33 31.46
CA ARG A 83 -10.93 2.97 30.98
C ARG A 83 -11.85 2.72 32.15
N ASP A 84 -13.13 2.85 31.88
CA ASP A 84 -14.19 2.48 32.82
C ASP A 84 -14.12 0.99 33.14
N GLY A 85 -14.14 0.69 34.44
CA GLY A 85 -14.37 -0.63 34.99
C GLY A 85 -15.85 -0.82 35.27
N TYR A 86 -16.37 -1.96 34.88
CA TYR A 86 -17.76 -2.38 35.04
C TYR A 86 -17.83 -3.64 35.89
N TYR A 87 -19.01 -3.91 36.45
CA TYR A 87 -19.32 -5.22 37.02
C TYR A 87 -20.71 -5.68 36.58
N CYS A 88 -20.87 -6.98 36.43
CA CYS A 88 -22.15 -7.60 36.12
C CYS A 88 -22.90 -7.90 37.43
N ARG A 89 -24.17 -7.53 37.52
CA ARG A 89 -25.00 -7.79 38.70
C ARG A 89 -25.43 -9.25 38.84
N ASP A 90 -25.44 -9.99 37.73
CA ASP A 90 -25.93 -11.38 37.73
C ASP A 90 -24.81 -12.39 38.04
N CYS A 91 -23.61 -12.20 37.49
CA CYS A 91 -22.47 -13.09 37.73
C CYS A 91 -21.40 -12.50 38.66
N ASN A 92 -21.57 -11.27 39.15
CA ASN A 92 -20.66 -10.54 40.03
C ASN A 92 -19.22 -10.36 39.52
N LYS A 93 -18.95 -10.65 38.24
CA LYS A 93 -17.62 -10.47 37.64
C LYS A 93 -17.37 -9.01 37.27
N ARG A 94 -16.15 -8.54 37.53
CA ARG A 94 -15.63 -7.24 37.06
C ARG A 94 -15.00 -7.39 35.68
N PHE A 95 -15.16 -6.37 34.85
CA PHE A 95 -14.62 -6.33 33.50
C PHE A 95 -14.50 -4.89 33.00
N ASN A 96 -13.96 -4.70 31.80
CA ASN A 96 -13.98 -3.44 31.07
C ASN A 96 -14.46 -3.69 29.63
N VAL A 97 -14.63 -2.63 28.84
CA VAL A 97 -15.13 -2.74 27.47
C VAL A 97 -14.30 -3.66 26.55
N LEU A 98 -13.01 -3.85 26.83
CA LEU A 98 -12.15 -4.73 26.04
C LEU A 98 -12.14 -6.17 26.55
N SER A 99 -12.79 -6.47 27.65
CA SER A 99 -12.78 -7.80 28.25
C SER A 99 -13.51 -8.80 27.35
N GLY A 100 -12.88 -9.93 27.08
CA GLY A 100 -13.39 -10.91 26.11
C GLY A 100 -13.01 -10.62 24.66
N THR A 101 -12.43 -9.45 24.37
CA THR A 101 -11.95 -9.12 23.02
C THR A 101 -10.47 -9.49 22.83
N PRO A 102 -10.01 -9.70 21.59
CA PRO A 102 -8.59 -9.82 21.25
C PRO A 102 -7.73 -8.62 21.69
N LEU A 103 -8.36 -7.45 21.89
CA LEU A 103 -7.69 -6.18 22.18
C LEU A 103 -7.40 -5.97 23.67
N ARG A 104 -7.83 -6.87 24.57
CA ARG A 104 -7.82 -6.68 26.04
C ARG A 104 -6.47 -6.31 26.65
N LEU A 105 -5.37 -6.78 26.07
CA LEU A 105 -4.00 -6.57 26.60
C LEU A 105 -3.29 -5.39 25.92
N LEU A 106 -3.89 -4.81 24.88
CA LEU A 106 -3.27 -3.76 24.11
C LEU A 106 -3.34 -2.42 24.87
N ARG A 107 -2.37 -1.58 24.54
CA ARG A 107 -2.20 -0.21 25.07
C ARG A 107 -2.04 0.75 23.89
N SER A 108 -2.04 2.05 24.18
CA SER A 108 -1.92 3.11 23.18
C SER A 108 -3.02 3.08 22.13
N GLU A 109 -4.26 3.10 22.61
CA GLU A 109 -5.49 3.07 21.81
C GLU A 109 -5.54 4.17 20.75
N GLU A 110 -4.97 5.33 21.06
CA GLU A 110 -4.85 6.47 20.16
C GLU A 110 -4.10 6.14 18.86
N LYS A 111 -3.28 5.08 18.87
CA LYS A 111 -2.48 4.64 17.72
C LYS A 111 -3.09 3.47 16.95
N TRP A 112 -4.17 2.84 17.43
CA TRP A 112 -4.72 1.63 16.82
C TRP A 112 -5.30 1.89 15.42
N LYS A 113 -6.21 2.86 15.30
CA LYS A 113 -6.77 3.27 14.01
C LYS A 113 -5.68 3.76 13.04
N PRO A 114 -4.75 4.66 13.42
CA PRO A 114 -3.63 5.02 12.56
C PRO A 114 -2.80 3.83 12.09
N TRP A 115 -2.44 2.92 13.00
CA TRP A 115 -1.67 1.72 12.67
C TRP A 115 -2.38 0.87 11.62
N MET A 116 -3.67 0.57 11.85
CA MET A 116 -4.44 -0.26 10.92
C MET A 116 -4.73 0.45 9.60
N SER A 117 -4.93 1.77 9.62
CA SER A 117 -5.08 2.59 8.41
C SER A 117 -3.82 2.54 7.53
N TYR A 118 -2.62 2.60 8.11
CA TYR A 118 -1.39 2.43 7.34
C TYR A 118 -1.20 0.99 6.86
N ARG A 119 -1.66 0.00 7.63
CA ARG A 119 -1.66 -1.39 7.16
C ARG A 119 -2.53 -1.57 5.93
N PHE A 120 -3.78 -1.08 5.94
CA PHE A 120 -4.66 -1.08 4.77
C PHE A 120 -4.08 -0.31 3.59
N GLN A 121 -3.17 0.62 3.84
CA GLN A 121 -2.41 1.28 2.78
C GLN A 121 -1.24 0.47 2.22
N GLY A 122 -0.97 -0.72 2.74
CA GLY A 122 0.12 -1.59 2.26
C GLY A 122 1.49 -1.27 2.86
N PHE A 123 1.57 -0.43 3.90
CA PHE A 123 2.82 -0.16 4.60
C PHE A 123 3.29 -1.39 5.39
N SER A 124 4.61 -1.62 5.45
CA SER A 124 5.19 -2.70 6.25
C SER A 124 5.04 -2.41 7.74
N GLN A 125 5.04 -3.46 8.57
CA GLN A 125 4.90 -3.31 10.02
C GLN A 125 6.05 -2.51 10.63
N GLU A 126 7.27 -2.65 10.11
CA GLU A 126 8.47 -1.94 10.56
C GLU A 126 8.38 -0.44 10.29
N LEU A 127 7.88 -0.09 9.10
CA LEU A 127 7.70 1.31 8.71
C LEU A 127 6.62 1.98 9.56
N ILE A 128 5.50 1.28 9.78
CA ILE A 128 4.43 1.78 10.66
C ILE A 128 4.92 1.90 12.12
N ALA A 129 5.68 0.91 12.60
CA ALA A 129 6.24 0.94 13.94
C ALA A 129 7.13 2.17 14.15
N THR A 130 7.94 2.49 13.15
CA THR A 130 8.77 3.69 13.13
C THR A 130 7.90 4.96 13.15
N PHE A 131 6.91 5.08 12.27
CA PHE A 131 6.03 6.26 12.21
C PHE A 131 5.24 6.50 13.48
N LEU A 132 4.79 5.44 14.13
CA LEU A 132 3.98 5.54 15.34
C LEU A 132 4.82 5.53 16.62
N GLY A 133 6.15 5.42 16.52
CA GLY A 133 7.04 5.35 17.67
C GLY A 133 6.68 4.18 18.60
N ILE A 134 6.44 3.00 18.04
CA ILE A 134 6.20 1.75 18.77
C ILE A 134 7.28 0.72 18.42
N SER A 135 7.48 -0.29 19.28
CA SER A 135 8.43 -1.36 18.97
C SER A 135 7.87 -2.32 17.92
N ASN A 136 8.76 -2.94 17.12
CA ASN A 136 8.36 -3.98 16.16
C ASN A 136 7.59 -5.13 16.84
N LYS A 137 7.99 -5.53 18.05
CA LYS A 137 7.27 -6.55 18.84
C LYS A 137 5.85 -6.12 19.20
N ALA A 138 5.63 -4.86 19.56
CA ALA A 138 4.30 -4.32 19.79
C ALA A 138 3.48 -4.34 18.49
N SER A 139 4.07 -3.90 17.37
CA SER A 139 3.43 -3.94 16.05
C SER A 139 2.98 -5.34 15.64
N MET A 140 3.83 -6.36 15.81
CA MET A 140 3.46 -7.76 15.52
C MET A 140 2.35 -8.29 16.43
N THR A 141 2.34 -7.84 17.69
CA THR A 141 1.28 -8.21 18.65
C THR A 141 -0.05 -7.55 18.27
N TRP A 142 -0.01 -6.29 17.85
CA TRP A 142 -1.18 -5.56 17.36
C TRP A 142 -1.72 -6.18 16.08
N SER A 143 -0.84 -6.56 15.15
CA SER A 143 -1.24 -7.25 13.92
C SER A 143 -2.08 -8.49 14.22
N ARG A 144 -1.61 -9.38 15.11
CA ARG A 144 -2.37 -10.60 15.46
C ARG A 144 -3.71 -10.27 16.12
N ALA A 145 -3.71 -9.39 17.11
CA ALA A 145 -4.93 -9.00 17.81
C ALA A 145 -5.95 -8.27 16.90
N PHE A 146 -5.49 -7.47 15.94
CA PHE A 146 -6.37 -6.80 14.98
C PHE A 146 -6.90 -7.77 13.93
N MET A 147 -6.13 -8.78 13.52
CA MET A 147 -6.63 -9.86 12.65
C MET A 147 -7.75 -10.64 13.34
N GLU A 148 -7.52 -11.09 14.57
CA GLU A 148 -8.56 -11.77 15.36
C GLU A 148 -9.80 -10.88 15.55
N ALA A 149 -9.60 -9.60 15.91
CA ALA A 149 -10.72 -8.66 16.07
C ALA A 149 -11.45 -8.37 14.75
N MET A 150 -10.76 -8.41 13.61
CA MET A 150 -11.36 -8.25 12.29
C MET A 150 -12.17 -9.48 11.91
N ALA A 151 -11.69 -10.69 12.24
CA ALA A 151 -12.44 -11.92 12.03
C ALA A 151 -13.77 -11.92 12.79
N ASP A 152 -13.77 -11.42 14.03
CA ASP A 152 -14.97 -11.25 14.86
C ASP A 152 -15.90 -10.14 14.31
N TYR A 153 -15.33 -9.08 13.72
CA TYR A 153 -16.07 -7.91 13.23
C TYR A 153 -16.73 -8.15 11.86
N ASP A 154 -15.96 -8.66 10.90
CA ASP A 154 -16.39 -8.96 9.54
C ASP A 154 -15.51 -10.05 8.91
N THR A 155 -16.10 -11.24 8.76
CA THR A 155 -15.39 -12.43 8.25
C THR A 155 -14.96 -12.29 6.79
N GLU A 156 -15.69 -11.55 5.96
CA GLU A 156 -15.36 -11.38 4.53
C GLU A 156 -14.15 -10.47 4.37
N LEU A 157 -14.15 -9.33 5.08
CA LEU A 157 -13.02 -8.42 5.15
C LEU A 157 -11.76 -9.13 5.67
N HIS A 158 -11.91 -9.90 6.76
CA HIS A 158 -10.80 -10.67 7.34
C HIS A 158 -10.19 -11.64 6.35
N ARG A 159 -11.03 -12.48 5.71
CA ARG A 159 -10.58 -13.51 4.76
C ARG A 159 -9.82 -12.88 3.60
N TRP A 160 -10.41 -11.87 2.97
CA TRP A 160 -9.76 -11.16 1.86
C TRP A 160 -8.42 -10.57 2.29
N TRP A 161 -8.39 -9.90 3.44
CA TRP A 161 -7.17 -9.28 3.94
C TRP A 161 -6.06 -10.29 4.24
N GLU A 162 -6.40 -11.42 4.86
CA GLU A 162 -5.49 -12.53 5.18
C GLU A 162 -4.88 -13.15 3.93
N ASP A 163 -5.70 -13.46 2.92
CA ASP A 163 -5.25 -14.01 1.63
C ASP A 163 -4.24 -13.07 0.95
N HIS A 164 -4.50 -11.76 1.06
CA HIS A 164 -3.64 -10.70 0.54
C HIS A 164 -2.50 -10.30 1.49
N GLN A 165 -2.25 -11.05 2.57
CA GLN A 165 -0.99 -10.98 3.33
C GLN A 165 -0.02 -12.12 3.00
N SER A 166 -0.45 -13.15 2.26
CA SER A 166 0.41 -14.29 1.93
C SER A 166 1.65 -13.90 1.10
N THR A 167 2.65 -14.76 1.03
CA THR A 167 3.85 -14.54 0.19
C THR A 167 3.65 -15.02 -1.25
N HIS A 168 2.50 -15.61 -1.54
CA HIS A 168 2.11 -16.03 -2.87
C HIS A 168 1.62 -14.83 -3.66
N ILE A 169 1.65 -14.97 -4.99
CA ILE A 169 1.02 -14.02 -5.89
C ILE A 169 -0.47 -14.02 -5.57
N SER A 170 -0.98 -12.85 -5.18
CA SER A 170 -2.41 -12.66 -4.96
C SER A 170 -3.07 -12.22 -6.27
N GLU A 171 -4.33 -12.55 -6.42
CA GLU A 171 -5.17 -12.01 -7.49
C GLU A 171 -5.26 -10.47 -7.36
N LEU A 172 -5.44 -9.79 -8.49
CA LEU A 172 -5.68 -8.36 -8.51
C LEU A 172 -7.13 -8.11 -8.11
N THR A 173 -7.43 -6.95 -7.52
CA THR A 173 -8.82 -6.50 -7.46
C THR A 173 -9.28 -6.06 -8.86
N ASP A 174 -10.59 -6.10 -9.12
CA ASP A 174 -11.17 -5.64 -10.39
C ASP A 174 -10.70 -4.23 -10.77
N GLU A 175 -10.53 -3.33 -9.79
CA GLU A 175 -10.05 -1.98 -10.03
C GLU A 175 -8.57 -1.94 -10.42
N ALA A 176 -7.74 -2.78 -9.80
CA ALA A 176 -6.33 -2.90 -10.15
C ALA A 176 -6.14 -3.59 -11.50
N GLU A 177 -6.96 -4.59 -11.82
CA GLU A 177 -6.98 -5.26 -13.12
C GLU A 177 -7.39 -4.28 -14.23
N LYS A 178 -8.50 -3.56 -14.06
CA LYS A 178 -8.93 -2.53 -15.01
C LYS A 178 -7.86 -1.45 -15.21
N ALA A 179 -7.26 -0.95 -14.14
CA ALA A 179 -6.18 0.03 -14.24
C ALA A 179 -4.96 -0.54 -14.99
N LEU A 180 -4.63 -1.81 -14.78
CA LEU A 180 -3.55 -2.50 -15.47
C LEU A 180 -3.85 -2.63 -16.98
N GLU A 181 -5.07 -3.02 -17.34
CA GLU A 181 -5.50 -3.11 -18.74
C GLU A 181 -5.41 -1.76 -19.45
N GLU A 182 -5.90 -0.69 -18.82
CA GLU A 182 -5.80 0.68 -19.36
C GLU A 182 -4.34 1.13 -19.52
N CYS A 183 -3.47 0.81 -18.54
CA CYS A 183 -2.06 1.14 -18.59
C CYS A 183 -1.33 0.38 -19.70
N VAL A 184 -1.62 -0.93 -19.85
CA VAL A 184 -1.11 -1.75 -20.94
C VAL A 184 -1.57 -1.21 -22.30
N ALA A 185 -2.86 -0.89 -22.45
CA ALA A 185 -3.40 -0.33 -23.67
C ALA A 185 -2.69 0.97 -24.05
N ARG A 186 -2.38 1.84 -23.06
CA ARG A 186 -1.60 3.05 -23.31
C ARG A 186 -0.17 2.75 -23.79
N LEU A 187 0.50 1.74 -23.24
CA LEU A 187 1.84 1.34 -23.70
C LEU A 187 1.80 0.89 -25.17
N THR A 188 0.78 0.13 -25.56
CA THR A 188 0.55 -0.30 -26.95
C THR A 188 0.18 0.87 -27.86
N GLU A 189 -0.59 1.84 -27.38
CA GLU A 189 -0.88 3.05 -28.13
C GLU A 189 0.39 3.86 -28.42
N LEU A 190 1.29 4.01 -27.43
CA LEU A 190 2.56 4.72 -27.62
C LEU A 190 3.46 4.08 -28.69
N SER A 191 3.36 2.77 -28.94
CA SER A 191 4.12 2.10 -29.99
C SER A 191 3.52 2.28 -31.39
N THR A 192 2.24 2.63 -31.49
CA THR A 192 1.50 2.71 -32.77
C THR A 192 1.03 4.13 -33.12
N LEU A 193 1.11 5.08 -32.20
CA LEU A 193 0.69 6.46 -32.40
C LEU A 193 1.43 7.11 -33.58
N THR A 194 0.67 7.70 -34.50
CA THR A 194 1.18 8.40 -35.69
C THR A 194 0.89 9.89 -35.70
N ASP A 195 -0.07 10.35 -34.89
CA ASP A 195 -0.48 11.75 -34.81
C ASP A 195 0.04 12.41 -33.53
N ARG A 196 1.22 13.04 -33.63
CA ARG A 196 1.85 13.73 -32.50
C ARG A 196 2.37 15.11 -32.90
N HIS A 197 1.83 16.15 -32.25
CA HIS A 197 2.35 17.51 -32.34
C HIS A 197 3.74 17.62 -31.70
N CYS A 198 4.58 18.52 -32.22
CA CYS A 198 5.91 18.74 -31.69
C CYS A 198 5.84 19.22 -30.22
N PRO A 199 6.42 18.48 -29.26
CA PRO A 199 6.34 18.86 -27.84
C PRO A 199 7.05 20.19 -27.52
N TYR A 200 7.99 20.61 -28.37
CA TYR A 200 8.81 21.80 -28.13
C TYR A 200 8.20 23.11 -28.64
N CYS A 201 7.36 23.06 -29.68
CA CYS A 201 6.82 24.27 -30.31
C CYS A 201 5.33 24.17 -30.69
N GLY A 202 4.67 23.04 -30.46
CA GLY A 202 3.26 22.82 -30.76
C GLY A 202 2.92 22.62 -32.24
N SER A 203 3.88 22.68 -33.16
CA SER A 203 3.66 22.48 -34.61
C SER A 203 3.10 21.08 -34.91
N SER A 204 2.05 21.02 -35.75
CA SER A 204 1.54 19.79 -36.37
C SER A 204 2.33 19.37 -37.63
N SER A 205 3.15 20.26 -38.18
CA SER A 205 3.98 20.01 -39.36
C SER A 205 5.25 19.24 -39.00
N THR A 206 5.31 17.97 -39.42
CA THR A 206 6.32 17.00 -39.00
C THR A 206 6.70 16.05 -40.14
N GLN A 207 7.95 15.60 -40.16
CA GLN A 207 8.44 14.54 -41.04
C GLN A 207 8.66 13.26 -40.24
N VAL A 208 8.10 12.13 -40.69
CA VAL A 208 8.41 10.82 -40.13
C VAL A 208 9.78 10.35 -40.64
N LEU A 209 10.71 10.08 -39.72
CA LEU A 209 12.06 9.60 -40.04
C LEU A 209 12.14 8.07 -40.08
N THR A 210 11.50 7.39 -39.13
CA THR A 210 11.46 5.92 -39.04
C THR A 210 10.24 5.46 -38.24
N SER A 211 9.69 4.30 -38.60
CA SER A 211 8.55 3.65 -37.95
C SER A 211 8.84 2.22 -37.49
N ARG A 212 10.12 1.80 -37.45
CA ARG A 212 10.50 0.42 -37.05
C ARG A 212 10.41 0.16 -35.54
N ARG A 213 10.29 1.20 -34.73
CA ARG A 213 10.14 1.20 -33.26
C ARG A 213 9.07 2.25 -32.90
N ALA A 214 9.19 2.94 -31.76
CA ALA A 214 8.47 4.20 -31.57
C ALA A 214 8.72 5.12 -32.78
N THR A 215 7.65 5.59 -33.40
CA THR A 215 7.73 6.47 -34.57
C THR A 215 8.57 7.71 -34.22
N GLU A 216 9.62 7.96 -35.00
CA GLU A 216 10.48 9.13 -34.86
C GLU A 216 10.07 10.22 -35.84
N TYR A 217 9.99 11.45 -35.34
CA TYR A 217 9.57 12.63 -36.06
C TYR A 217 10.67 13.70 -36.03
N GLN A 218 10.71 14.52 -37.07
CA GLN A 218 11.42 15.79 -37.09
C GLN A 218 10.42 16.93 -37.31
N CYS A 219 10.42 17.90 -36.41
CA CYS A 219 9.54 19.07 -36.53
C CYS A 219 10.05 20.02 -37.63
N HIS A 220 9.18 20.50 -38.53
CA HIS A 220 9.58 21.49 -39.53
C HIS A 220 9.76 22.91 -38.96
N GLY A 221 9.00 23.26 -37.91
CA GLY A 221 9.09 24.60 -37.30
C GLY A 221 10.36 24.85 -36.47
N CYS A 222 10.74 23.90 -35.60
CA CYS A 222 11.90 24.05 -34.71
C CYS A 222 13.05 23.07 -34.97
N GLU A 223 12.94 22.24 -36.02
CA GLU A 223 13.93 21.25 -36.48
C GLU A 223 14.31 20.13 -35.49
N ARG A 224 13.74 20.14 -34.27
CA ARG A 224 14.03 19.14 -33.23
C ARG A 224 13.42 17.79 -33.58
N ARG A 225 14.16 16.73 -33.22
CA ARG A 225 13.69 15.34 -33.30
C ARG A 225 12.97 14.95 -32.01
N TYR A 226 11.94 14.14 -32.15
CA TYR A 226 11.20 13.55 -31.04
C TYR A 226 10.58 12.23 -31.51
N ASN A 227 10.05 11.45 -30.57
CA ASN A 227 9.30 10.23 -30.88
C ASN A 227 8.06 10.16 -29.98
N ASN A 228 7.26 9.10 -30.06
CA ASN A 228 6.08 8.94 -29.21
C ASN A 228 6.38 8.89 -27.69
N LEU A 229 7.63 8.64 -27.30
CA LEU A 229 8.06 8.52 -25.91
C LEU A 229 8.68 9.80 -25.36
N THR A 230 8.92 10.82 -26.19
CA THR A 230 9.43 12.12 -25.74
C THR A 230 8.52 12.71 -24.66
N GLU A 231 9.10 13.31 -23.63
CA GLU A 231 8.40 13.81 -22.42
C GLU A 231 7.69 12.75 -21.56
N THR A 232 7.91 11.46 -21.84
CA THR A 232 7.47 10.39 -20.94
C THR A 232 8.64 9.84 -20.13
N PRO A 233 8.40 9.29 -18.93
CA PRO A 233 9.42 8.55 -18.18
C PRO A 233 10.04 7.37 -18.95
N LEU A 234 9.38 6.90 -20.01
CA LEU A 234 9.81 5.78 -20.84
C LEU A 234 10.72 6.19 -22.01
N SER A 235 11.09 7.48 -22.09
CA SER A 235 12.04 7.96 -23.11
C SER A 235 13.36 7.18 -23.07
N HIS A 236 13.89 6.86 -24.26
CA HIS A 236 15.16 6.15 -24.48
C HIS A 236 15.23 4.70 -23.95
N ILE A 237 14.13 4.15 -23.43
CA ILE A 237 14.07 2.75 -23.03
C ILE A 237 13.82 1.87 -24.26
N GLN A 238 14.49 0.72 -24.33
CA GLN A 238 14.40 -0.23 -25.43
C GLN A 238 13.41 -1.37 -25.14
N HIS A 239 13.28 -2.30 -26.08
CA HIS A 239 12.46 -3.51 -25.97
C HIS A 239 10.98 -3.24 -25.67
N MET A 240 10.38 -2.33 -26.43
CA MET A 240 8.96 -1.94 -26.30
C MET A 240 8.02 -3.13 -26.41
N GLU A 241 8.41 -4.15 -27.17
CA GLU A 241 7.70 -5.41 -27.33
C GLU A 241 7.52 -6.19 -26.02
N LEU A 242 8.40 -5.99 -25.04
CA LEU A 242 8.35 -6.67 -23.74
C LEU A 242 7.62 -5.85 -22.67
N TRP A 243 7.30 -4.58 -22.92
CA TRP A 243 6.75 -3.66 -21.90
C TRP A 243 5.39 -4.10 -21.34
N PRO A 244 4.42 -4.56 -22.16
CA PRO A 244 3.14 -5.03 -21.63
C PRO A 244 3.33 -6.18 -20.63
N GLU A 245 4.17 -7.16 -20.98
CA GLU A 245 4.40 -8.32 -20.14
C GLU A 245 5.20 -7.98 -18.88
N TYR A 246 6.22 -7.13 -19.03
CA TYR A 246 6.97 -6.60 -17.90
C TYR A 246 6.05 -5.91 -16.88
N LEU A 247 5.15 -5.04 -17.35
CA LEU A 247 4.22 -4.32 -16.49
C LEU A 247 3.29 -5.28 -15.74
N ARG A 248 2.74 -6.29 -16.41
CA ARG A 248 1.89 -7.32 -15.76
C ARG A 248 2.66 -8.04 -14.65
N LEU A 249 3.85 -8.53 -14.94
CA LEU A 249 4.68 -9.22 -13.95
C LEU A 249 5.01 -8.31 -12.76
N LEU A 250 5.35 -7.04 -13.03
CA LEU A 250 5.65 -6.05 -12.01
C LEU A 250 4.44 -5.80 -11.07
N VAL A 251 3.25 -5.59 -11.63
CA VAL A 251 2.01 -5.31 -10.87
C VAL A 251 1.54 -6.52 -10.07
N VAL A 252 1.61 -7.71 -10.66
CA VAL A 252 1.26 -8.97 -9.99
C VAL A 252 2.21 -9.29 -8.83
N GLY A 253 3.42 -8.72 -8.83
CA GLY A 253 4.32 -8.73 -7.68
C GLY A 253 5.59 -9.54 -7.86
N TYR A 254 5.97 -9.89 -9.09
CA TYR A 254 7.29 -10.49 -9.37
C TYR A 254 8.41 -9.51 -9.04
N HIS A 255 9.51 -10.01 -8.48
CA HIS A 255 10.70 -9.22 -8.17
C HIS A 255 11.63 -9.07 -9.38
N ASP A 256 12.50 -8.06 -9.33
CA ASP A 256 13.43 -7.72 -10.42
C ASP A 256 14.22 -8.94 -10.95
N THR A 257 14.62 -9.87 -10.09
CA THR A 257 15.33 -11.10 -10.50
C THR A 257 14.43 -12.08 -11.25
N GLU A 258 13.23 -12.35 -10.74
CA GLU A 258 12.26 -13.26 -11.36
C GLU A 258 11.80 -12.74 -12.73
N ILE A 259 11.56 -11.43 -12.84
CA ILE A 259 11.19 -10.78 -14.09
C ILE A 259 12.35 -10.84 -15.09
N GLY A 260 13.58 -10.57 -14.62
CA GLY A 260 14.78 -10.64 -15.44
C GLY A 260 15.00 -12.03 -16.05
N GLU A 261 14.85 -13.09 -15.25
CA GLU A 261 14.95 -14.48 -15.72
C GLU A 261 13.87 -14.83 -16.76
N ARG A 262 12.61 -14.41 -16.52
CA ARG A 262 11.48 -14.70 -17.41
C ARG A 262 11.57 -14.00 -18.76
N LEU A 263 12.04 -12.75 -18.76
CA LEU A 263 12.08 -11.91 -19.96
C LEU A 263 13.47 -11.84 -20.60
N GLY A 264 14.47 -12.53 -20.05
CA GLY A 264 15.85 -12.49 -20.55
C GLY A 264 16.51 -11.11 -20.39
N LEU A 265 16.15 -10.37 -19.34
CA LEU A 265 16.64 -9.01 -19.08
C LEU A 265 17.77 -9.01 -18.05
N SER A 266 18.74 -8.11 -18.24
CA SER A 266 19.80 -7.92 -17.24
C SER A 266 19.26 -7.24 -15.98
N LYS A 267 19.87 -7.52 -14.82
CA LYS A 267 19.48 -6.90 -13.53
C LYS A 267 19.48 -5.36 -13.59
N SER A 268 20.46 -4.76 -14.27
CA SER A 268 20.54 -3.30 -14.40
C SER A 268 19.39 -2.74 -15.24
N LEU A 269 19.01 -3.43 -16.31
CA LEU A 269 17.89 -3.04 -17.16
C LEU A 269 16.56 -3.18 -16.41
N THR A 270 16.35 -4.29 -15.71
CA THR A 270 15.13 -4.51 -14.92
C THR A 270 14.96 -3.47 -13.80
N ASN A 271 16.05 -3.13 -13.09
CA ASN A 271 16.04 -2.07 -12.09
C ASN A 271 15.69 -0.70 -12.68
N LEU A 272 16.25 -0.38 -13.85
CA LEU A 272 15.94 0.86 -14.57
C LEU A 272 14.47 0.88 -14.96
N TRP A 273 13.96 -0.20 -15.55
CA TRP A 273 12.57 -0.30 -15.98
C TRP A 273 11.63 -0.10 -14.81
N ARG A 274 11.88 -0.74 -13.67
CA ARG A 274 11.03 -0.57 -12.50
C ARG A 274 10.88 0.89 -12.11
N GLN A 275 12.00 1.63 -12.02
CA GLN A 275 11.96 3.04 -11.68
C GLN A 275 11.11 3.84 -12.68
N ARG A 276 11.34 3.61 -13.97
CA ARG A 276 10.66 4.35 -15.05
C ARG A 276 9.19 4.00 -15.20
N PHE A 277 8.82 2.74 -14.99
CA PHE A 277 7.43 2.29 -15.01
C PHE A 277 6.66 2.76 -13.78
N LEU A 278 7.28 2.78 -12.60
CA LEU A 278 6.66 3.39 -11.42
C LEU A 278 6.43 4.89 -11.63
N GLU A 279 7.44 5.62 -12.16
CA GLU A 279 7.30 7.04 -12.54
C GLU A 279 6.18 7.25 -13.59
N PHE A 280 6.11 6.38 -14.61
CA PHE A 280 5.08 6.44 -15.65
C PHE A 280 3.68 6.21 -15.09
N MET A 281 3.50 5.23 -14.22
CA MET A 281 2.21 4.91 -13.60
C MET A 281 1.79 5.97 -12.59
N GLN A 282 2.73 6.57 -11.86
CA GLN A 282 2.45 7.48 -10.74
C GLN A 282 1.49 8.63 -11.10
N ALA A 283 1.59 9.16 -12.32
CA ALA A 283 0.78 10.30 -12.75
C ALA A 283 -0.68 9.96 -13.07
N ARG A 284 -0.96 8.74 -13.54
CA ARG A 284 -2.28 8.37 -14.11
C ARG A 284 -2.90 7.11 -13.52
N TRP A 285 -2.08 6.20 -13.02
CA TRP A 285 -2.47 4.96 -12.36
C TRP A 285 -1.78 4.82 -11.00
N PRO A 286 -2.01 5.76 -10.06
CA PRO A 286 -1.41 5.69 -8.73
C PRO A 286 -1.72 4.36 -8.03
N LEU A 287 -2.95 3.85 -8.16
CA LEU A 287 -3.37 2.54 -7.62
C LEU A 287 -2.38 1.41 -7.98
N LEU A 288 -1.93 1.34 -9.23
CA LEU A 288 -0.97 0.32 -9.67
C LEU A 288 0.37 0.47 -8.96
N VAL A 289 0.87 1.70 -8.82
CA VAL A 289 2.14 1.95 -8.11
C VAL A 289 2.03 1.48 -6.67
N HIS A 290 0.97 1.88 -5.95
CA HIS A 290 0.80 1.47 -4.57
C HIS A 290 0.58 -0.04 -4.43
N TRP A 291 -0.17 -0.65 -5.34
CA TRP A 291 -0.37 -2.10 -5.39
C TRP A 291 0.96 -2.83 -5.58
N THR A 292 1.74 -2.46 -6.61
CA THR A 292 3.08 -3.01 -6.86
C THR A 292 3.96 -2.92 -5.61
N LEU A 293 4.02 -1.74 -4.97
CA LEU A 293 4.84 -1.52 -3.78
C LEU A 293 4.38 -2.39 -2.60
N TRP A 294 3.06 -2.56 -2.42
CA TRP A 294 2.52 -3.45 -1.40
C TRP A 294 2.88 -4.91 -1.66
N GLN A 295 2.62 -5.44 -2.86
CA GLN A 295 2.98 -6.80 -3.27
C GLN A 295 4.47 -7.10 -3.01
N TRP A 296 5.33 -6.15 -3.38
CA TRP A 296 6.77 -6.24 -3.21
C TRP A 296 7.24 -6.19 -1.75
N SER A 297 6.51 -5.49 -0.89
CA SER A 297 6.82 -5.44 0.55
C SER A 297 6.58 -6.81 1.21
N ARG A 298 5.51 -7.52 0.80
CA ARG A 298 5.13 -8.83 1.33
C ARG A 298 6.11 -9.93 0.93
N ARG A 299 6.42 -10.02 -0.37
CA ARG A 299 7.25 -11.10 -0.94
C ARG A 299 8.76 -10.97 -0.61
N ARG A 300 9.24 -9.76 -0.27
CA ARG A 300 10.62 -9.57 0.22
C ARG A 300 10.92 -10.32 1.52
N ALA A 301 9.91 -10.57 2.37
CA ALA A 301 10.08 -11.32 3.61
C ALA A 301 10.35 -12.82 3.40
N SER A 302 10.07 -13.36 2.20
CA SER A 302 10.22 -14.79 1.88
C SER A 302 11.49 -15.18 1.12
N VAL A 303 12.30 -14.22 0.64
CA VAL A 303 13.57 -14.57 -0.02
C VAL A 303 14.61 -14.81 1.06
N PRO A 304 15.11 -16.05 1.26
CA PRO A 304 16.23 -16.27 2.17
C PRO A 304 17.39 -15.46 1.62
N SER A 305 17.99 -14.62 2.46
CA SER A 305 19.29 -14.03 2.14
C SER A 305 20.24 -15.17 1.85
N GLY A 306 20.51 -15.43 0.58
CA GLY A 306 21.48 -16.42 0.14
C GLY A 306 22.84 -16.15 0.81
N PRO A 307 23.71 -17.17 0.89
CA PRO A 307 24.99 -17.03 1.57
C PRO A 307 25.75 -15.84 0.96
N ARG A 308 26.16 -14.91 1.82
CA ARG A 308 27.11 -13.86 1.44
C ARG A 308 28.45 -14.55 1.18
N THR A 309 28.74 -14.82 -0.09
CA THR A 309 30.10 -15.11 -0.55
C THR A 309 30.90 -13.83 -0.66
#